data_AF-A0A1F7F3L0-F1
#
_entry.id   AF-A0A1F7F3L0-F1
#
_cell.length_a   1.000
_cell.length_b   1.000
_cell.length_c   1.000
_cell.angle_alpha   90.00
_cell.angle_beta   90.00
_cell.angle_gamma   90.00
#
_symmetry.space_group_name_H-M   'P 1'
#
loop_
_entity.id
_entity.type
_entity.pdbx_description
1 polymer ?
#
loop_
_entity_poly.entity_id
_entity_poly.type
_entity_poly.pdbx_seq_one_letter_code
_entity_poly.pdbx_strand_id
1 'polypeptide(L)'
;MRIEQEKLKHFLVLTLREEIDLDKDAEDLSRELEKAINDGYKYIALRFTHVSYIYSGIIKVIIKYFKKIQTLGGILTIIETNKALYDVLDVIGVARVFRIFYTLKDFEEYIFKT
;
A
#
# COMPACT_ATOMS: atom_id res chain seq x y z
N MET A 1 -14.39 2.41 -1.91
CA MET A 1 -13.31 1.49 -2.36
C MET A 1 -13.57 0.07 -1.89
N ARG A 2 -13.33 -0.92 -2.76
CA ARG A 2 -13.29 -2.34 -2.37
C ARG A 2 -11.85 -2.75 -2.11
N ILE A 3 -11.55 -3.26 -0.91
CA ILE A 3 -10.24 -3.82 -0.58
C ILE A 3 -10.34 -5.34 -0.62
N GLU A 4 -9.57 -5.96 -1.50
CA GLU A 4 -9.38 -7.40 -1.53
C GLU A 4 -8.06 -7.79 -0.89
N GLN A 5 -8.05 -8.93 -0.20
CA GLN A 5 -6.87 -9.42 0.49
C GLN A 5 -6.40 -10.72 -0.17
N GLU A 6 -5.11 -10.80 -0.45
CA GLU A 6 -4.46 -12.04 -0.89
C GLU A 6 -3.13 -12.22 -0.17
N LYS A 7 -2.76 -13.46 0.15
CA LYS A 7 -1.48 -13.76 0.80
C LYS A 7 -0.48 -14.24 -0.26
N LEU A 8 0.61 -13.50 -0.43
CA LEU A 8 1.72 -13.88 -1.29
C LEU A 8 2.98 -14.05 -0.43
N LYS A 9 3.45 -15.29 -0.28
CA LYS A 9 4.58 -15.64 0.62
C LYS A 9 4.35 -15.13 2.04
N HIS A 10 5.19 -14.20 2.49
CA HIS A 10 5.12 -13.58 3.81
C HIS A 10 4.36 -12.25 3.81
N PHE A 11 3.94 -11.75 2.64
CA PHE A 11 3.19 -10.51 2.49
C PHE A 11 1.68 -10.76 2.48
N LEU A 12 0.95 -9.85 3.16
CA LEU A 12 -0.46 -9.62 2.90
C LEU A 12 -0.57 -8.52 1.84
N VAL A 13 -1.17 -8.83 0.70
CA VAL A 13 -1.44 -7.87 -0.35
C VAL A 13 -2.87 -7.36 -0.19
N LEU A 14 -3.00 -6.05 -0.03
CA LEU A 14 -4.27 -5.34 -0.01
C LEU A 14 -4.46 -4.66 -1.37
N THR A 15 -5.38 -5.19 -2.16
CA THR A 15 -5.70 -4.65 -3.49
C THR A 15 -6.85 -3.67 -3.37
N LEU A 16 -6.55 -2.41 -3.65
CA LEU A 16 -7.52 -1.32 -3.70
C LEU A 16 -8.10 -1.29 -5.11
N ARG A 17 -9.38 -1.65 -5.23
CA ARG A 17 -10.15 -1.62 -6.48
C ARG A 17 -11.13 -0.44 -6.47
N GLU A 18 -11.39 0.11 -7.66
CA GLU A 18 -12.36 1.18 -8.00
C GLU A 18 -11.85 2.63 -7.81
N GLU A 19 -12.65 3.60 -8.28
CA GLU A 19 -12.41 5.02 -8.06
C GLU A 19 -12.52 5.34 -6.56
N ILE A 20 -11.59 6.18 -6.10
CA ILE A 20 -11.48 6.53 -4.69
C ILE A 20 -12.52 7.60 -4.30
N ASP A 21 -13.36 7.30 -3.32
CA ASP A 21 -14.22 8.23 -2.58
C ASP A 21 -13.39 8.97 -1.51
N LEU A 22 -13.56 10.30 -1.46
CA LEU A 22 -12.68 11.24 -0.75
C LEU A 22 -12.73 11.18 0.78
N ASP A 23 -13.72 10.53 1.41
CA ASP A 23 -13.78 10.47 2.88
C ASP A 23 -13.77 9.04 3.41
N LYS A 24 -14.57 8.14 2.81
CA LYS A 24 -14.72 6.77 3.31
C LYS A 24 -13.48 5.91 3.12
N ASP A 25 -12.75 6.15 2.04
CA ASP A 25 -11.67 5.24 1.64
C ASP A 25 -10.44 5.36 2.55
N ALA A 26 -10.20 6.53 3.15
CA ALA A 26 -9.12 6.69 4.12
C ALA A 26 -9.41 5.93 5.42
N GLU A 27 -10.66 6.00 5.91
CA GLU A 27 -11.07 5.25 7.10
C GLU A 27 -11.05 3.74 6.83
N ASP A 28 -11.56 3.30 5.68
CA ASP A 28 -11.55 1.90 5.27
C ASP A 28 -10.13 1.35 5.14
N LEU A 29 -9.22 2.07 4.46
CA LEU A 29 -7.82 1.68 4.37
C LEU A 29 -7.15 1.63 5.75
N SER A 30 -7.43 2.62 6.60
CA SER A 30 -6.88 2.66 7.96
C SER A 30 -7.36 1.47 8.79
N ARG A 31 -8.63 1.09 8.68
CA ARG A 31 -9.22 -0.04 9.39
C ARG A 31 -8.63 -1.37 8.94
N GLU A 32 -8.47 -1.57 7.63
CA GLU A 32 -7.89 -2.80 7.09
C GLU A 32 -6.39 -2.94 7.44
N LEU A 33 -5.62 -1.84 7.40
CA LEU A 33 -4.22 -1.85 7.81
C LEU A 33 -4.06 -2.10 9.31
N GLU A 34 -4.91 -1.50 10.14
CA GLU A 34 -4.91 -1.74 11.59
C GLU A 34 -5.25 -3.19 11.90
N LYS A 35 -6.28 -3.74 11.25
CA LYS A 35 -6.68 -5.14 11.39
C LYS A 35 -5.55 -6.08 10.99
N ALA A 36 -4.92 -5.86 9.82
CA ALA A 36 -3.79 -6.67 9.37
C ALA A 36 -2.65 -6.69 10.39
N ILE A 37 -2.30 -5.54 10.97
CA ILE A 37 -1.26 -5.45 12.01
C ILE A 37 -1.68 -6.23 13.26
N ASN A 38 -2.92 -6.09 13.70
CA ASN A 38 -3.45 -6.80 14.87
C ASN A 38 -3.51 -8.32 14.64
N ASP A 39 -3.75 -8.76 13.41
CA ASP A 39 -3.70 -10.16 12.99
C ASP A 39 -2.24 -10.69 12.85
N GLY A 40 -1.23 -9.85 13.15
CA GLY A 40 0.18 -10.21 13.18
C GLY A 40 0.93 -9.98 11.87
N TYR A 41 0.29 -9.40 10.84
CA TYR A 41 0.97 -9.08 9.59
C TYR A 41 1.87 -7.84 9.76
N LYS A 42 3.16 -8.04 9.49
CA LYS A 42 4.16 -6.97 9.43
C LYS A 42 4.73 -6.74 8.03
N TYR A 43 4.44 -7.62 7.08
CA TYR A 43 4.80 -7.44 5.67
C TYR A 43 3.52 -7.25 4.89
N ILE A 44 3.30 -6.03 4.41
CA ILE A 44 2.06 -5.63 3.75
C ILE A 44 2.40 -4.94 2.43
N ALA A 45 1.65 -5.25 1.39
CA ALA A 45 1.76 -4.59 0.11
C ALA A 45 0.43 -3.95 -0.30
N LEU A 46 0.45 -2.68 -0.66
CA LEU A 46 -0.71 -1.97 -1.17
C LEU A 46 -0.67 -2.03 -2.69
N ARG A 47 -1.67 -2.65 -3.31
CA ARG A 47 -1.79 -2.77 -4.76
C ARG A 47 -2.88 -1.85 -5.25
N PHE A 48 -2.52 -0.89 -6.11
CA PHE A 48 -3.46 0.10 -6.65
C PHE A 48 -3.88 -0.30 -8.06
N THR A 49 -5.06 -0.92 -8.20
CA THR A 49 -5.59 -1.28 -9.52
C THR A 49 -6.63 -0.25 -9.95
N HIS A 50 -6.43 0.41 -11.09
CA HIS A 50 -7.35 1.41 -11.67
C HIS A 50 -7.54 2.70 -10.85
N VAL A 51 -6.68 2.96 -9.86
CA VAL A 51 -6.71 4.21 -9.08
C VAL A 51 -5.97 5.31 -9.84
N SER A 52 -6.70 6.29 -10.38
CA SER A 52 -6.13 7.41 -11.14
C SER A 52 -5.58 8.54 -10.27
N TYR A 53 -5.99 8.61 -8.99
CA TYR A 53 -5.64 9.69 -8.09
C TYR A 53 -5.72 9.27 -6.62
N ILE A 54 -4.77 9.73 -5.80
CA ILE A 54 -4.86 9.69 -4.34
C ILE A 54 -4.86 11.12 -3.80
N TYR A 55 -5.67 11.37 -2.78
CA TYR A 55 -5.71 12.66 -2.09
C TYR A 55 -5.00 12.58 -0.73
N SER A 56 -4.90 13.72 -0.06
CA SER A 56 -4.13 13.85 1.19
C SER A 56 -4.54 12.91 2.32
N GLY A 57 -5.80 12.46 2.40
CA GLY A 57 -6.27 11.52 3.41
C GLY A 57 -5.63 10.14 3.26
N ILE A 58 -5.69 9.56 2.07
CA ILE A 58 -5.04 8.28 1.74
C ILE A 58 -3.53 8.36 1.98
N ILE A 59 -2.89 9.45 1.55
CA ILE A 59 -1.45 9.68 1.78
C ILE A 59 -1.11 9.67 3.28
N LYS A 60 -1.89 10.39 4.10
CA LYS A 60 -1.70 10.42 5.57
C LYS A 60 -1.80 9.02 6.17
N VAL A 61 -2.77 8.22 5.73
CA VAL A 61 -2.94 6.84 6.18
C VAL A 61 -1.72 6.00 5.80
N ILE A 62 -1.29 6.04 4.54
CA ILE A 62 -0.11 5.29 4.06
C ILE A 62 1.14 5.65 4.87
N ILE A 63 1.41 6.94 5.10
CA ILE A 63 2.57 7.40 5.89
C ILE A 63 2.47 6.95 7.35
N LYS A 64 1.28 7.06 7.97
CA LYS A 64 1.03 6.63 9.36
C LYS A 64 1.38 5.15 9.53
N TYR A 65 0.84 4.29 8.66
CA TYR A 65 1.02 2.85 8.77
C TYR A 65 2.39 2.38 8.33
N PHE A 66 3.03 3.07 7.39
CA PHE A 66 4.44 2.82 7.06
C PHE A 66 5.34 2.96 8.28
N LYS A 67 5.26 4.10 8.99
CA LYS A 67 6.05 4.33 10.20
C LYS A 67 5.75 3.26 11.26
N LYS A 68 4.47 2.95 11.48
CA LYS A 68 4.06 1.90 12.42
C LYS A 68 4.65 0.54 12.07
N ILE A 69 4.52 0.10 10.82
CA ILE A 69 5.06 -1.19 10.35
C ILE A 69 6.59 -1.23 10.44
N GLN A 70 7.28 -0.13 10.15
CA GLN A 70 8.73 -0.05 10.35
C GLN A 70 9.13 -0.24 11.81
N THR A 71 8.41 0.33 12.77
CA THR A 71 8.69 0.11 14.21
C THR A 71 8.49 -1.36 14.64
N LEU A 72 7.70 -2.12 13.89
CA LEU A 72 7.49 -3.57 14.10
C LEU A 72 8.53 -4.44 13.37
N GLY A 73 9.55 -3.83 12.74
CA GLY A 73 10.54 -4.53 11.91
C GLY A 73 9.93 -5.14 10.64
N GLY A 74 8.85 -4.55 10.14
CA GLY A 74 8.12 -4.98 8.96
C GLY A 74 8.40 -4.14 7.72
N ILE A 75 7.67 -4.44 6.64
CA ILE A 75 7.75 -3.72 5.36
C ILE A 75 6.34 -3.37 4.90
N LEU A 76 6.12 -2.09 4.59
CA LEU A 76 4.97 -1.64 3.81
C LEU A 76 5.47 -1.19 2.44
N THR A 77 4.96 -1.80 1.38
CA THR A 77 5.36 -1.51 -0.01
C THR A 77 4.15 -1.17 -0.88
N ILE A 78 4.38 -0.53 -2.01
CA ILE A 78 3.33 -0.24 -3.00
C ILE A 78 3.60 -1.03 -4.29
N ILE A 79 2.56 -1.57 -4.91
CA ILE A 79 2.60 -2.36 -6.15
C ILE A 79 1.62 -1.76 -7.18
N GLU A 80 1.96 -1.88 -8.46
CA GLU A 80 1.14 -1.47 -9.61
C GLU A 80 0.78 0.01 -9.59
N THR A 81 1.74 0.84 -9.20
CA THR A 81 1.58 2.28 -9.24
C THR A 81 1.58 2.78 -10.69
N ASN A 82 0.49 3.42 -11.13
CA ASN A 82 0.51 4.16 -12.40
C ASN A 82 1.34 5.45 -12.29
N LYS A 83 1.69 6.05 -13.43
CA LYS A 83 2.53 7.25 -13.46
C LYS A 83 1.98 8.41 -12.62
N ALA A 84 0.66 8.65 -12.67
CA ALA A 84 0.04 9.75 -11.92
C ALA A 84 0.20 9.57 -10.40
N LEU A 85 -0.04 8.36 -9.91
CA LEU A 85 0.15 8.00 -8.51
C LEU A 85 1.63 8.09 -8.09
N TYR A 86 2.54 7.63 -8.95
CA TYR A 86 3.98 7.74 -8.69
C TYR A 86 4.41 9.20 -8.57
N ASP A 87 4.00 10.06 -9.52
CA ASP A 87 4.35 11.47 -9.54
C ASP A 87 3.86 12.16 -8.25
N VAL A 88 2.65 11.84 -7.77
CA VAL A 88 2.12 12.34 -6.49
C VAL A 88 3.00 11.87 -5.32
N LEU A 89 3.35 10.59 -5.27
CA LEU A 89 4.18 10.01 -4.20
C LEU A 89 5.62 10.56 -4.21
N ASP A 90 6.17 10.88 -5.39
CA ASP A 90 7.50 11.46 -5.53
C ASP A 90 7.53 12.94 -5.13
N VAL A 91 6.53 13.72 -5.54
CA VAL A 91 6.39 15.14 -5.15
C VAL A 91 6.34 15.30 -3.63
N ILE A 92 5.63 14.43 -2.93
CA ILE A 92 5.55 14.46 -1.46
C ILE A 92 6.77 13.81 -0.77
N GLY A 93 7.76 13.33 -1.53
CA GLY A 93 8.99 12.71 -1.03
C GLY A 93 8.82 11.29 -0.46
N VAL A 94 7.62 10.72 -0.56
CA VAL A 94 7.26 9.39 -0.04
C VAL A 94 7.88 8.29 -0.89
N ALA A 95 7.98 8.48 -2.21
CA ALA A 95 8.60 7.52 -3.12
C ALA A 95 10.08 7.21 -2.80
N ARG A 96 10.76 8.08 -2.04
CA ARG A 96 12.16 7.89 -1.62
C ARG A 96 12.32 6.96 -0.41
N VAL A 97 11.24 6.74 0.34
CA VAL A 97 11.25 5.95 1.58
C VAL A 97 10.52 4.62 1.39
N PHE A 98 9.59 4.56 0.45
CA PHE A 98 8.85 3.36 0.10
C PHE A 98 9.56 2.61 -1.03
N ARG A 99 9.57 1.28 -0.92
CA ARG A 99 9.78 0.47 -2.11
C ARG A 99 8.49 0.50 -2.94
N ILE A 100 8.61 0.81 -4.22
CA ILE A 100 7.49 0.87 -5.17
C ILE A 100 7.81 -0.11 -6.30
N PHE A 101 6.85 -0.96 -6.61
CA PHE A 101 6.89 -1.87 -7.75
C PHE A 101 5.88 -1.42 -8.80
N TYR A 102 6.31 -1.28 -10.04
CA TYR A 102 5.42 -0.85 -11.13
C TYR A 102 4.54 -1.99 -11.65
N THR A 103 4.96 -3.24 -11.45
CA THR A 103 4.18 -4.42 -11.83
C THR A 103 4.09 -5.43 -10.68
N LEU A 104 3.02 -6.25 -10.68
CA LEU A 104 2.93 -7.38 -9.76
C LEU A 104 4.11 -8.34 -9.92
N LYS A 105 4.55 -8.57 -11.16
CA LYS A 105 5.67 -9.46 -11.47
C LYS A 105 6.97 -9.02 -10.80
N ASP A 106 7.29 -7.73 -10.82
CA ASP A 106 8.52 -7.22 -10.18
C ASP A 106 8.48 -7.44 -8.66
N PHE A 107 7.31 -7.28 -8.05
CA PHE A 107 7.09 -7.56 -6.65
C PHE A 107 7.24 -9.06 -6.34
N GLU A 108 6.64 -9.93 -7.16
CA GLU A 108 6.78 -11.38 -7.03
C GLU A 108 8.26 -11.79 -7.13
N GLU A 109 8.99 -11.33 -8.14
CA GLU A 109 10.41 -11.63 -8.25
C GLU A 109 11.20 -11.21 -7.00
N TYR A 110 10.86 -10.07 -6.39
CA TYR A 110 11.48 -9.60 -5.16
C TYR A 110 11.19 -10.53 -3.96
N ILE A 111 9.92 -10.87 -3.71
CA ILE A 111 9.55 -11.66 -2.51
C ILE A 111 9.91 -13.14 -2.62
N PHE A 112 10.20 -13.65 -3.82
CA PHE A 112 10.66 -15.03 -4.03
C PHE A 112 12.19 -15.17 -4.01
N LYS A 113 12.94 -14.08 -4.20
CA LYS A 113 14.40 -14.03 -4.07
C LYS A 113 14.88 -13.75 -2.64
N THR A 114 14.00 -13.24 -1.77
CA THR A 114 14.28 -12.87 -0.38
C THR A 114 13.75 -13.95 0.57
#